data_AF-A0A0K1Q850-F1
#
_entry.id   AF-A0A0K1Q850-F1
#
_cell.length_a   1.000
_cell.length_b   1.000
_cell.length_c   1.000
_cell.angle_alpha   90.00
_cell.angle_beta   90.00
_cell.angle_gamma   90.00
#
_symmetry.space_group_name_H-M   'P 1'
#
loop_
_entity.id
_entity.type
_entity.pdbx_description
1 polymer ?
#
loop_
_entity_poly.entity_id
_entity_poly.type
_entity_poly.pdbx_seq_one_letter_code
_entity_poly.pdbx_strand_id
1 'polypeptide(L)' 'MLGFVRVLIGGHVHELAVQGVTIEKDSNANVGGFFVADDQLGILVDETAAPTEIQAQIERGTAEAVQHLSRRYLN' A
#
# COMPACT_ATOMS: atom_id res chain seq x y z
N MET A 1 -1.89 13.27 -0.87
CA MET A 1 -1.28 12.38 0.14
C MET A 1 -2.28 12.16 1.25
N LEU A 2 -2.63 10.91 1.56
CA LEU A 2 -3.68 10.57 2.53
C LEU A 2 -3.12 10.27 3.92
N GLY A 3 -1.87 9.83 4.02
CA GLY A 3 -1.20 9.57 5.29
C GLY A 3 -0.02 8.63 5.15
N PHE A 4 0.35 7.99 6.26
CA PHE A 4 1.41 6.99 6.32
C PHE A 4 0.95 5.76 7.11
N VAL A 5 1.38 4.59 6.68
CA VAL A 5 1.27 3.34 7.45
C VAL A 5 2.65 2.97 7.98
N ARG A 6 2.74 2.68 9.28
CA ARG A 6 3.96 2.19 9.91
C ARG A 6 3.91 0.69 10.06
N VAL A 7 4.96 0.01 9.60
CA VAL A 7 5.08 -1.44 9.67
C VAL A 7 6.39 -1.80 10.38
N LEU A 8 6.33 -2.69 11.37
CA LEU A 8 7.49 -3.18 12.12
C LEU A 8 7.84 -4.61 11.69
N ILE A 9 9.01 -4.83 11.10
CA ILE A 9 9.43 -6.15 10.58
C ILE A 9 10.89 -6.38 10.95
N GLY A 10 11.19 -7.50 11.61
CA GLY A 10 12.55 -7.86 11.99
C GLY A 10 13.25 -6.80 12.87
N GLY A 11 12.49 -5.97 13.60
CA GLY A 11 13.03 -4.86 14.38
C GLY A 11 13.22 -3.54 13.60
N HIS A 12 12.93 -3.53 12.29
CA HIS A 12 12.99 -2.34 11.44
C HIS A 12 11.60 -1.72 11.27
N VAL A 13 11.52 -0.39 11.43
CA VAL A 13 10.31 0.38 11.17
C VAL A 13 10.34 0.89 9.73
N HIS A 14 9.29 0.59 8.98
CA HIS A 14 9.07 1.08 7.62
C HIS A 14 7.87 2.02 7.61
N GLU A 15 8.06 3.23 7.10
CA GLU A 15 6.97 4.19 6.86
C GLU A 15 6.58 4.12 5.38
N LEU A 16 5.35 3.68 5.11
CA LEU A 16 4.79 3.55 3.77
C LEU A 16 3.86 4.73 3.52
N ALA A 17 4.16 5.55 2.51
CA ALA A 17 3.29 6.64 2.13
C ALA A 17 2.00 6.10 1.49
N VAL A 18 0.85 6.58 1.97
CA VAL A 18 -0.46 6.30 1.35
C VAL A 18 -0.79 7.43 0.40
N GLN A 19 -0.83 7.10 -0.89
CA GLN A 19 -1.08 8.05 -1.97
C GLN A 19 -2.46 7.77 -2.58
N GLY A 20 -3.32 8.79 -2.53
CA GLY A 20 -4.56 8.81 -3.28
C GLY A 20 -4.27 9.17 -4.74
N VAL A 21 -4.81 8.39 -5.66
CA VAL A 21 -4.76 8.64 -7.10
C VAL A 21 -6.13 8.37 -7.70
N THR A 22 -6.47 9.07 -8.78
CA THR A 22 -7.65 8.72 -9.58
C THR A 22 -7.33 7.50 -10.43
N ILE A 23 -7.97 6.37 -10.16
CA ILE A 23 -7.78 5.14 -10.93
C ILE A 23 -8.93 5.04 -11.92
N GLU A 24 -8.64 5.21 -13.22
CA GLU A 24 -9.63 4.99 -14.26
C GLU A 24 -10.04 3.50 -14.26
N LYS A 25 -11.29 3.23 -13.89
CA LYS A 25 -11.89 1.88 -13.87
C LYS A 25 -12.17 1.40 -15.31
N ASP A 26 -11.14 1.23 -16.12
CA ASP A 26 -11.31 0.74 -17.50
C ASP A 26 -11.15 -0.79 -17.62
N SER A 27 -10.77 -1.48 -16.53
CA SER A 27 -10.78 -2.94 -16.47
C SER A 27 -10.82 -3.45 -15.04
N ASN A 28 -11.14 -4.74 -14.93
CA ASN A 28 -11.22 -5.60 -13.73
C ASN A 28 -9.92 -5.69 -12.88
N ALA A 29 -9.04 -4.69 -12.94
CA ALA A 29 -7.82 -4.63 -12.18
C ALA A 29 -8.14 -4.35 -10.70
N ASN A 30 -7.43 -5.05 -9.80
CA ASN A 30 -7.48 -4.75 -8.38
C ASN A 30 -7.06 -3.28 -8.18
N VAL A 31 -8.02 -2.46 -7.78
CA VAL A 31 -7.83 -1.04 -7.52
C VAL A 31 -7.01 -0.86 -6.25
N GLY A 32 -5.95 -0.06 -6.32
CA GLY A 32 -5.03 0.20 -5.22
C GLY A 32 -4.16 -1.00 -4.84
N GLY A 33 -3.20 -0.78 -3.94
CA GLY A 33 -2.29 -1.82 -3.45
C GLY A 33 -0.90 -1.31 -3.13
N PHE A 34 -0.04 -2.25 -2.72
CA PHE A 34 1.37 -1.97 -2.47
C PHE A 34 2.14 -1.78 -3.77
N PHE A 35 3.06 -0.83 -3.80
CA PHE A 35 3.98 -0.64 -4.91
C PHE A 35 5.42 -0.48 -4.44
N VAL A 36 6.33 -0.83 -5.35
CA VAL A 36 7.77 -0.59 -5.24
C VAL A 36 8.20 0.16 -6.50
N ALA A 37 8.70 1.38 -6.36
CA ALA A 37 9.21 2.18 -7.47
C ALA A 37 10.45 2.96 -7.01
N ASP A 38 11.55 2.87 -7.75
CA ASP A 38 12.80 3.60 -7.48
C ASP A 38 13.25 3.53 -6.01
N ASP A 39 13.28 2.31 -5.44
CA ASP A 39 13.56 2.01 -4.03
C ASP A 39 12.58 2.62 -2.99
N GLN A 40 11.51 3.26 -3.46
CA GLN A 40 10.41 3.72 -2.62
C GLN A 40 9.31 2.66 -2.50
N LEU A 41 8.80 2.54 -1.28
CA LEU A 41 7.72 1.65 -0.91
C LEU A 41 6.50 2.49 -0.57
N GLY A 42 5.33 2.12 -1.07
CA GLY A 42 4.11 2.87 -0.77
C GLY A 42 2.85 2.08 -1.02
N ILE A 43 1.72 2.71 -0.70
CA ILE A 43 0.39 2.18 -0.92
C ILE A 43 -0.38 3.16 -1.79
N LEU A 44 -0.89 2.69 -2.92
CA LEU A 44 -1.80 3.45 -3.76
C LEU A 44 -3.24 3.10 -3.40
N VAL A 45 -4.09 4.11 -3.36
CA VAL A 45 -5.53 3.94 -3.19
C VAL A 45 -6.29 4.84 -4.16
N ASP A 46 -7.46 4.39 -4.58
CA ASP A 46 -8.39 5.20 -5.35
C ASP A 46 -9.05 6.23 -4.44
N GLU A 47 -8.70 7.50 -4.60
CA GLU A 47 -9.26 8.58 -3.77
C GLU A 47 -10.73 8.89 -4.08
N THR A 48 -11.24 8.40 -5.20
CA THR A 48 -12.64 8.55 -5.60
C THR A 48 -13.53 7.42 -5.06
N ALA A 49 -12.93 6.38 -4.48
CA ALA A 49 -13.62 5.25 -3.90
C ALA A 49 -14.32 5.63 -2.57
N ALA A 50 -15.28 4.80 -2.14
CA ALA A 50 -15.92 5.01 -0.84
C ALA A 50 -14.89 4.87 0.30
N PRO A 51 -15.05 5.57 1.45
CA PRO A 51 -14.11 5.46 2.56
C PRO A 51 -13.86 4.02 3.05
N THR A 52 -14.88 3.15 2.99
CA THR A 52 -14.75 1.73 3.31
C THR A 52 -13.90 0.96 2.29
N GLU A 53 -13.97 1.33 1.02
CA GLU A 53 -13.14 0.77 -0.04
C GLU A 53 -11.70 1.26 0.06
N ILE A 54 -11.49 2.56 0.35
CA ILE A 54 -10.17 3.13 0.62
C ILE A 54 -9.51 2.37 1.79
N GLN A 55 -10.23 2.17 2.89
CA GLN A 55 -9.73 1.41 4.03
C GLN A 55 -9.33 -0.02 3.64
N ALA A 56 -10.17 -0.72 2.87
CA ALA A 56 -9.86 -2.06 2.39
C ALA A 56 -8.65 -2.11 1.44
N GLN A 57 -8.43 -1.05 0.65
CA GLN A 57 -7.23 -0.91 -0.19
C GLN A 57 -5.97 -0.68 0.65
N ILE A 58 -6.05 0.16 1.69
CA ILE A 58 -4.95 0.37 2.64
C ILE A 58 -4.57 -0.94 3.34
N GLU A 59 -5.55 -1.69 3.85
CA GLU A 59 -5.32 -2.95 4.55
C GLU A 59 -4.65 -3.99 3.64
N ARG A 60 -5.12 -4.11 2.40
CA ARG A 60 -4.54 -5.01 1.39
C ARG A 60 -3.11 -4.62 1.03
N GLY A 61 -2.87 -3.34 0.73
CA GLY A 61 -1.52 -2.84 0.44
C GLY A 61 -0.59 -3.00 1.63
N THR A 62 -1.09 -2.85 2.86
CA THR A 62 -0.29 -3.11 4.07
C THR A 62 0.11 -4.58 4.18
N ALA A 63 -0.82 -5.51 3.94
CA ALA A 63 -0.54 -6.94 3.97
C ALA A 63 0.49 -7.35 2.89
N GLU A 64 0.36 -6.83 1.68
CA GLU A 64 1.33 -7.04 0.58
C GLU A 64 2.72 -6.49 0.95
N ALA A 65 2.77 -5.28 1.53
CA ALA A 65 4.03 -4.68 1.98
C ALA A 65 4.70 -5.52 3.07
N VAL A 66 3.92 -6.01 4.05
CA VAL A 66 4.41 -6.91 5.10
C VAL A 66 5.00 -8.18 4.49
N GLN A 67 4.32 -8.79 3.52
CA GLN A 67 4.80 -10.00 2.85
C GLN A 67 6.10 -9.74 2.09
N HIS A 68 6.19 -8.62 1.37
CA HIS A 68 7.39 -8.23 0.63
C HIS A 68 8.58 -7.99 1.57
N LEU A 69 8.37 -7.16 2.60
CA LEU A 69 9.42 -6.80 3.56
C LEU A 69 9.84 -8.00 4.42
N SER A 70 8.91 -8.84 4.85
CA SER A 70 9.23 -10.06 5.62
C SER A 70 10.15 -10.97 4.82
N ARG A 71 9.90 -11.15 3.52
CA ARG A 71 10.81 -11.93 2.64
C ARG A 71 12.20 -11.31 2.49
N ARG A 72 12.32 -9.99 2.64
CA ARG A 72 13.59 -9.25 2.53
C ARG A 72 14.41 -9.30 3.82
N TYR A 73 13.78 -9.33 4.99
CA TYR A 73 14.44 -9.22 6.30
C TYR A 73 14.51 -10.52 7.10
N LEU A 74 13.65 -11.50 6.81
CA LEU A 74 13.53 -12.75 7.59
C LEU A 74 13.97 -14.00 6.81
N ASN A 75 14.43 -13.86 5.57
CA ASN A 75 15.09 -14.93 4.81
C ASN A 75 16.60 -14.75 4.84
#